data_AF-A0A4Q8L4M0-F1
#
_entry.id   AF-A0A4Q8L4M0-F1
#
_cell.length_a   1.000
_cell.length_b   1.000
_cell.length_c   1.000
_cell.angle_alpha   90.00
_cell.angle_beta   90.00
_cell.angle_gamma   90.00
#
_symmetry.space_group_name_H-M   'P 1'
#
loop_
_entity.id
_entity.type
_entity.pdbx_description
1 polymer ?
#
loop_
_entity_poly.entity_id
_entity_poly.type
_entity_poly.pdbx_seq_one_letter_code
_entity_poly.pdbx_strand_id
1 'polypeptide(L)'
;MPRRKDAIAGLEGVIRLAETPGARPSPKLLEAIGNKVRDSIELLKEPDTEKQRVGFILLAIKQSTDVRKFLRNGKEVRRVYVTDLDLYTWGMDQLHNLALDS
;
A
#
# COMPACT_ATOMS: atom_id res chain seq x y z
N MET A 1 11.05 -6.83 4.34
CA MET A 1 10.88 -6.69 2.87
C MET A 1 12.24 -6.60 2.18
N PRO A 2 12.88 -7.73 1.84
CA PRO A 2 14.19 -7.78 1.16
C PRO A 2 14.14 -7.23 -0.27
N ARG A 3 13.11 -7.62 -1.04
CA ARG A 3 12.96 -7.32 -2.47
C ARG A 3 12.94 -5.83 -2.84
N ARG A 4 12.39 -4.98 -1.95
CA ARG A 4 12.35 -3.52 -2.18
C ARG A 4 13.75 -2.89 -2.07
N LYS A 5 14.60 -3.39 -1.16
CA LYS A 5 15.97 -2.90 -1.02
C LYS A 5 16.81 -3.31 -2.24
N ASP A 6 16.60 -4.52 -2.76
CA ASP A 6 17.28 -5.01 -3.96
C ASP A 6 16.89 -4.18 -5.20
N ALA A 7 15.63 -3.78 -5.32
CA ALA A 7 15.15 -2.89 -6.38
C ALA A 7 15.77 -1.48 -6.32
N ILE A 8 15.88 -0.91 -5.11
CA ILE A 8 16.54 0.40 -4.90
C ILE A 8 18.03 0.32 -5.25
N ALA A 9 18.73 -0.71 -4.79
CA ALA A 9 20.14 -0.92 -5.12
C ALA A 9 20.38 -1.09 -6.63
N GLY A 10 19.44 -1.74 -7.33
CA GLY A 10 19.44 -1.85 -8.79
C GLY A 10 19.35 -0.48 -9.47
N LEU A 11 18.42 0.37 -9.04
CA LEU A 11 18.22 1.73 -9.58
C LEU A 11 19.43 2.65 -9.31
N GLU A 12 20.01 2.58 -8.11
CA GLU A 12 21.22 3.34 -7.74
C GLU A 12 22.43 2.98 -8.62
N GLY A 13 22.57 1.70 -8.98
CA GLY A 13 23.62 1.24 -9.90
C GLY A 13 23.50 1.83 -11.30
N VAL A 14 22.28 2.10 -11.77
CA VAL A 14 22.00 2.68 -13.09
C VAL A 14 22.31 4.18 -13.11
N ILE A 15 21.93 4.89 -12.05
CA ILE A 15 22.21 6.33 -11.89
C ILE A 15 23.72 6.58 -11.93
N ARG A 16 24.49 5.80 -11.17
CA ARG A 16 25.98 5.90 -11.18
C ARG A 16 26.59 5.68 -12.55
N LEU A 17 25.98 4.82 -13.37
CA LEU A 17 26.48 4.50 -14.70
C LEU A 17 26.14 5.59 -15.73
N ALA A 18 24.97 6.23 -15.59
CA ALA A 18 24.57 7.38 -16.39
C ALA A 18 25.38 8.65 -16.03
N GLU A 19 25.80 8.78 -14.78
CA GLU A 19 26.64 9.89 -14.29
C GLU A 19 28.12 9.78 -14.70
N THR A 20 28.57 8.64 -15.24
CA THR A 20 29.97 8.44 -15.63
C THR A 20 30.25 8.99 -17.03
N PRO A 21 31.04 10.07 -17.18
CA PRO A 21 31.29 10.68 -18.50
C PRO A 21 32.12 9.74 -19.40
N GLY A 22 31.65 9.49 -20.62
CA GLY A 22 32.38 8.69 -21.61
C GLY A 22 32.20 7.18 -21.50
N ALA A 23 31.41 6.69 -20.55
CA ALA A 23 31.04 5.28 -20.50
C ALA A 23 30.18 4.92 -21.73
N ARG A 24 30.70 4.04 -22.60
CA ARG A 24 29.91 3.33 -23.61
C ARG A 24 29.54 1.96 -23.05
N PRO A 25 28.42 1.83 -22.32
CA PRO A 25 28.02 0.55 -21.78
C PRO A 25 27.82 -0.47 -22.89
N SER A 26 28.26 -1.70 -22.64
CA SER A 26 28.02 -2.79 -23.57
C SER A 26 26.52 -3.02 -23.72
N PRO A 27 26.03 -3.45 -24.90
CA PRO A 27 24.61 -3.74 -25.11
C PRO A 27 24.04 -4.72 -24.07
N LYS A 28 24.84 -5.70 -23.64
CA LYS A 28 24.49 -6.66 -22.58
C LYS A 28 24.30 -5.99 -21.21
N LEU A 29 25.11 -4.97 -20.89
CA LEU A 29 24.98 -4.23 -19.64
C LEU A 29 23.72 -3.35 -19.66
N LEU A 30 23.42 -2.70 -20.79
CA LEU A 30 22.19 -1.92 -20.98
C LEU A 30 20.93 -2.80 -20.90
N GLU A 31 20.97 -4.00 -21.46
CA GLU A 31 19.88 -4.97 -21.38
C GLU A 31 19.67 -5.48 -19.95
N ALA A 32 20.74 -5.84 -19.25
CA ALA A 32 20.67 -6.26 -17.84
C ALA A 32 20.13 -5.14 -16.93
N ILE A 33 20.51 -3.89 -17.21
CA ILE A 33 19.99 -2.70 -16.54
C ILE A 33 18.51 -2.48 -16.88
N GLY A 34 18.14 -2.54 -18.16
CA GLY A 34 16.76 -2.36 -18.61
C GLY A 34 15.80 -3.37 -18.00
N ASN A 35 16.21 -4.64 -17.91
CA ASN A 35 15.42 -5.69 -17.28
C ASN A 35 15.27 -5.43 -15.76
N LYS A 36 16.38 -5.15 -15.05
CA LYS A 36 16.31 -4.85 -13.60
C LYS A 36 15.49 -3.60 -13.28
N VAL A 37 15.54 -2.57 -14.11
CA VAL A 37 14.74 -1.35 -13.95
C VAL A 37 13.27 -1.64 -14.24
N ARG A 38 12.95 -2.42 -15.27
CA ARG A 38 11.57 -2.83 -15.57
C ARG A 38 11.00 -3.65 -14.42
N ASP A 39 11.73 -4.64 -13.91
CA ASP A 39 11.34 -5.45 -12.76
C ASP A 39 11.14 -4.59 -11.50
N SER A 40 12.04 -3.63 -11.25
CA SER A 40 11.96 -2.72 -10.10
C SER A 40 10.80 -1.74 -10.23
N ILE A 41 10.51 -1.25 -11.43
CA ILE A 41 9.37 -0.37 -11.71
C ILE A 41 8.06 -1.15 -11.58
N GLU A 42 7.97 -2.39 -12.06
CA GLU A 42 6.80 -3.24 -11.85
C GLU A 42 6.56 -3.49 -10.36
N LEU A 43 7.61 -3.79 -9.60
CA LEU A 43 7.53 -4.03 -8.15
C LEU A 43 7.20 -2.77 -7.33
N LEU A 44 7.49 -1.57 -7.87
CA LEU A 44 7.11 -0.28 -7.28
C LEU A 44 5.73 0.21 -7.77
N LYS A 45 5.27 -0.25 -8.94
CA LYS A 45 4.01 0.12 -9.56
C LYS A 45 2.83 -0.69 -9.07
N GLU A 46 3.04 -1.86 -8.46
CA GLU A 46 1.98 -2.54 -7.73
C GLU A 46 1.72 -1.79 -6.42
N PRO A 47 0.70 -0.92 -6.32
CA PRO A 47 0.22 -0.57 -5.01
C PRO A 47 -0.19 -1.88 -4.37
N ASP A 48 0.34 -2.13 -3.18
CA ASP A 48 0.00 -3.29 -2.38
C ASP A 48 -1.53 -3.45 -2.37
N THR A 49 -2.02 -4.40 -3.17
CA THR A 49 -3.44 -4.52 -3.54
C THR A 49 -4.25 -4.84 -2.30
N GLU A 50 -3.62 -5.53 -1.35
CA GLU A 50 -4.13 -5.78 -0.01
C GLU A 50 -4.27 -4.47 0.78
N LYS A 51 -3.25 -3.61 0.80
CA LYS A 51 -3.37 -2.28 1.45
C LYS A 51 -4.46 -1.41 0.83
N GLN A 52 -4.62 -1.45 -0.50
CA GLN A 52 -5.71 -0.72 -1.14
C GLN A 52 -7.07 -1.28 -0.73
N ARG A 53 -7.22 -2.61 -0.74
CA ARG A 53 -8.45 -3.29 -0.32
C ARG A 53 -8.80 -2.97 1.13
N VAL A 54 -7.83 -3.04 2.03
CA VAL A 54 -7.98 -2.63 3.45
C VAL A 54 -8.39 -1.16 3.55
N GLY A 55 -7.77 -0.27 2.77
CA GLY A 55 -8.13 1.14 2.71
C GLY A 55 -9.59 1.38 2.33
N PHE A 56 -10.11 0.66 1.33
CA PHE A 56 -11.51 0.74 0.92
C PHE A 56 -12.47 0.23 1.99
N ILE A 57 -12.14 -0.88 2.65
CA ILE A 57 -12.97 -1.45 3.72
C ILE A 57 -13.07 -0.47 4.89
N LEU A 58 -11.95 0.10 5.32
CA LEU A 58 -11.92 1.11 6.39
C LEU A 58 -12.70 2.37 6.02
N LEU A 59 -12.64 2.79 4.74
CA LEU A 59 -13.41 3.94 4.27
C LEU A 59 -14.92 3.66 4.31
N ALA A 60 -15.36 2.47 3.89
CA ALA A 60 -16.76 2.06 3.94
C ALA A 60 -17.29 2.04 5.38
N ILE A 61 -16.54 1.50 6.33
CA ILE A 61 -16.90 1.51 7.75
C ILE A 61 -16.98 2.96 8.28
N LYS A 62 -16.03 3.82 7.91
CA LYS A 62 -16.04 5.23 8.32
C LYS A 62 -17.25 5.99 7.75
N GLN A 63 -17.61 5.76 6.49
CA GLN A 63 -18.73 6.47 5.84
C GLN A 63 -20.09 5.98 6.32
N SER A 64 -20.19 4.72 6.74
CA SER A 64 -21.41 4.11 7.28
C SER A 64 -21.61 4.31 8.78
N THR A 65 -20.68 5.01 9.47
CA THR A 65 -20.75 5.22 10.91
C THR A 65 -20.51 6.66 11.34
N ASP A 66 -21.21 7.08 12.39
CA ASP A 66 -20.99 8.33 13.10
C ASP A 66 -20.51 8.02 14.53
N VAL A 67 -19.33 8.53 14.91
CA VAL A 67 -18.73 8.30 16.23
C VAL A 67 -18.89 9.56 17.06
N ARG A 68 -19.76 9.51 18.07
CA ARG A 68 -19.99 10.61 18.99
C ARG A 68 -19.28 10.38 20.32
N LYS A 69 -18.70 11.47 20.84
CA LYS A 69 -18.03 11.51 22.14
C LYS A 69 -18.95 12.19 23.15
N PHE A 70 -19.05 11.59 24.34
CA PHE A 70 -19.86 12.09 25.45
C PHE A 70 -19.03 12.07 26.72
N LEU A 71 -19.28 13.02 27.62
CA LEU A 71 -18.80 12.96 29.00
C LEU A 71 -19.91 12.39 29.89
N ARG A 72 -19.64 11.26 30.55
CA ARG A 72 -20.55 10.64 31.52
C ARG A 72 -19.79 10.36 32.81
N ASN A 73 -20.23 10.95 33.92
CA ASN A 73 -19.59 10.83 35.24
C ASN A 73 -18.07 11.11 35.21
N GLY A 74 -17.66 12.16 34.49
CA GLY A 74 -16.24 12.53 34.33
C GLY A 74 -15.42 11.63 33.39
N LYS A 75 -16.03 10.59 32.79
CA LYS A 75 -15.37 9.69 31.84
C LYS A 75 -15.82 9.98 30.41
N GLU A 76 -14.86 10.03 29.47
CA GLU A 76 -15.14 10.08 28.04
C GLU A 76 -15.69 8.72 27.57
N VAL A 77 -16.90 8.75 27.02
CA VAL A 77 -17.59 7.61 26.44
C VAL A 77 -17.74 7.86 24.94
N ARG A 78 -17.33 6.89 24.12
CA ARG A 78 -17.55 6.90 22.67
C ARG A 78 -18.72 5.99 22.33
N ARG A 79 -19.65 6.47 21.52
CA ARG A 79 -20.74 5.68 20.96
C ARG A 79 -20.68 5.76 19.45
N VAL A 80 -20.73 4.59 18.82
CA VAL A 80 -20.78 4.44 17.37
C VAL A 80 -22.25 4.30 16.98
N TYR A 81 -22.67 5.07 15.98
CA TYR A 81 -23.99 5.00 15.37
C TYR A 81 -23.80 4.52 13.94
N VAL A 82 -24.54 3.50 13.52
CA VAL A 82 -24.54 3.04 12.13
C VAL A 82 -25.56 3.89 11.38
N THR A 83 -25.09 4.65 10.38
CA THR A 83 -25.92 5.53 9.53
C THR A 83 -26.34 4.86 8.24
N ASP A 84 -25.59 3.85 7.79
CA ASP A 84 -25.88 3.02 6.63
C ASP A 84 -25.61 1.55 6.99
N LEU A 85 -26.68 0.78 7.19
CA LEU A 85 -26.57 -0.60 7.68
C LEU A 85 -26.00 -1.54 6.62
N ASP A 86 -26.32 -1.33 5.34
CA ASP A 86 -25.91 -2.22 4.26
C ASP A 86 -24.40 -2.05 4.00
N LEU A 87 -23.93 -0.80 3.92
CA LEU A 87 -22.51 -0.50 3.74
C LEU A 87 -21.68 -0.93 4.96
N TYR A 88 -22.20 -0.75 6.16
CA TYR A 88 -21.54 -1.21 7.39
C TYR A 88 -21.41 -2.73 7.42
N THR A 89 -22.51 -3.45 7.14
CA THR A 89 -22.53 -4.92 7.13
C THR A 89 -21.56 -5.46 6.09
N TRP A 90 -21.57 -4.90 4.88
CA TRP A 90 -20.61 -5.25 3.84
C TRP A 90 -19.16 -5.01 4.27
N GLY A 91 -18.85 -3.85 4.85
CA GLY A 91 -17.49 -3.53 5.30
C GLY A 91 -17.00 -4.48 6.40
N MET A 92 -17.88 -4.83 7.34
CA MET A 92 -17.56 -5.76 8.42
C MET A 92 -17.38 -7.20 7.92
N ASP A 93 -18.17 -7.64 6.94
CA ASP A 93 -18.00 -8.95 6.28
C ASP A 93 -16.63 -9.03 5.58
N GLN A 94 -16.28 -8.01 4.79
CA GLN A 94 -14.97 -7.96 4.12
C GLN A 94 -13.80 -7.95 5.10
N LEU A 95 -13.94 -7.24 6.23
CA LEU A 95 -12.93 -7.24 7.28
C LEU A 95 -12.77 -8.63 7.94
N HIS A 96 -13.88 -9.33 8.20
CA HIS A 96 -13.81 -10.69 8.76
C HIS A 96 -13.14 -11.67 7.80
N ASN A 97 -13.48 -11.60 6.51
CA ASN A 97 -12.87 -12.44 5.50
C ASN A 97 -11.35 -12.20 5.40
N LEU A 98 -10.90 -10.95 5.49
CA LEU A 98 -9.47 -10.64 5.55
C LEU A 98 -8.76 -11.21 6.80
N ALA A 99 -9.44 -11.25 7.95
CA ALA A 99 -8.87 -11.77 9.19
C ALA A 99 -8.82 -13.31 9.24
N LEU A 100 -9.59 -14.00 8.40
CA LEU A 100 -9.56 -15.47 8.27
C LEU A 100 -8.47 -15.94 7.30
N ASP A 101 -8.11 -15.10 6.33
CA ASP A 101 -7.09 -15.38 5.31
C ASP A 101 -5.65 -14.98 5.73
N SER A 102 -5.47 -14.41 6.93
CA SER A 102 -4.20 -13.85 7.44
C SER A 102 -3.47 -14.73 8.45
#